data_AF-A0A535HS99-F1
#
_entry.id   AF-A0A535HS99-F1
#
_cell.length_a   1.000
_cell.length_b   1.000
_cell.length_c   1.000
_cell.angle_alpha   90.00
_cell.angle_beta   90.00
_cell.angle_gamma   90.00
#
_symmetry.space_group_name_H-M   'P 1'
#
loop_
_entity.id
_entity.type
_entity.pdbx_description
1 polymer ?
#
loop_
_entity_poly.entity_id
_entity_poly.type
_entity_poly.pdbx_seq_one_letter_code
_entity_poly.pdbx_strand_id
1 'polypeptide(L)'
;MAAIDTCIHGLTYFVGHNPGVFTPLMSMPIGEVITWWDSAGHAHPLRIVAERRWDHTSGTLGPATGGVVAQFQTCITADGSVNLIVDAVPA
;
A
#
# COMPACT_ATOMS: atom_id res chain seq x y z
N MET A 1 9.48 -10.43 0.41
CA MET A 1 8.97 -10.36 -0.98
C MET A 1 7.85 -9.33 -1.04
N ALA A 2 7.61 -8.74 -2.22
CA ALA A 2 6.45 -7.91 -2.50
C ALA A 2 5.89 -8.27 -3.88
N ALA A 3 4.59 -8.04 -4.08
CA ALA A 3 3.86 -8.29 -5.31
C ALA A 3 2.98 -7.08 -5.64
N ILE A 4 2.68 -6.94 -6.94
CA ILE A 4 1.70 -5.97 -7.45
C ILE A 4 0.48 -6.79 -7.88
N ASP A 5 -0.67 -6.47 -7.31
CA ASP A 5 -1.96 -7.00 -7.75
C ASP A 5 -2.63 -5.97 -8.67
N THR A 6 -2.85 -6.39 -9.92
CA THR A 6 -3.48 -5.59 -10.97
C THR A 6 -4.95 -5.95 -11.17
N CYS A 7 -5.49 -6.90 -10.40
CA CYS A 7 -6.89 -7.31 -10.50
C CYS A 7 -7.85 -6.29 -9.86
N ILE A 8 -7.32 -5.29 -9.14
CA ILE A 8 -8.11 -4.16 -8.65
C ILE A 8 -8.14 -3.08 -9.73
N HIS A 9 -9.24 -3.04 -10.49
CA HIS A 9 -9.41 -2.07 -11.58
C HIS A 9 -9.25 -0.62 -11.08
N GLY A 10 -8.38 0.14 -11.76
CA GLY A 10 -8.16 1.56 -11.50
C GLY A 10 -7.21 1.87 -10.34
N LEU A 11 -6.63 0.86 -9.69
CA LEU A 11 -5.73 1.03 -8.55
C LEU A 11 -4.53 0.08 -8.63
N THR A 12 -3.34 0.62 -8.42
CA THR A 12 -2.12 -0.19 -8.31
C THR A 12 -2.00 -0.70 -6.89
N TYR A 13 -2.27 -1.99 -6.68
CA TYR A 13 -2.23 -2.57 -5.34
C TYR A 13 -0.90 -3.26 -5.08
N PHE A 14 -0.22 -2.87 -4.02
CA PHE A 14 1.07 -3.41 -3.62
C PHE A 14 0.90 -4.20 -2.33
N VAL A 15 1.39 -5.43 -2.28
CA VAL A 15 1.42 -6.23 -1.05
C VAL A 15 2.84 -6.69 -0.77
N GLY A 16 3.31 -6.53 0.47
CA GLY A 16 4.68 -6.88 0.81
C GLY A 16 4.88 -7.18 2.29
N HIS A 17 5.87 -8.00 2.59
CA HIS A 17 6.15 -8.39 3.97
C HIS A 17 6.76 -7.27 4.80
N ASN A 18 6.33 -7.26 6.06
CA ASN A 18 7.00 -6.67 7.20
C ASN A 18 7.17 -7.79 8.25
N PRO A 19 8.41 -8.13 8.69
CA PRO A 19 9.68 -7.54 8.25
C PRO A 19 10.00 -7.83 6.78
N GLY A 20 10.56 -6.84 6.08
CA GLY A 20 10.89 -6.94 4.66
C GLY A 20 10.94 -5.60 3.95
N VAL A 21 10.72 -5.61 2.62
CA VAL A 21 10.79 -4.41 1.78
C VAL A 21 9.79 -3.33 2.18
N PHE A 22 8.70 -3.69 2.86
CA PHE A 22 7.65 -2.76 3.30
C PHE A 22 7.77 -2.38 4.78
N THR A 23 8.81 -2.83 5.48
CA THR A 23 9.10 -2.39 6.86
C THR A 23 9.14 -0.86 7.02
N PRO A 24 9.69 -0.06 6.10
CA PRO A 24 9.68 1.39 6.22
C PRO A 24 8.27 2.00 6.33
N LEU A 25 7.24 1.39 5.73
CA LEU A 25 5.86 1.89 5.79
C LEU A 25 5.33 2.00 7.22
N MET A 26 5.92 1.25 8.17
CA MET A 26 5.54 1.31 9.59
C MET A 26 5.93 2.63 10.28
N SER A 27 6.77 3.45 9.65
CA SER A 27 7.27 4.73 10.18
C SER A 27 7.07 5.92 9.25
N MET A 28 6.55 5.71 8.03
CA MET A 28 6.36 6.78 7.06
C MET A 28 5.04 7.53 7.33
N PRO A 29 5.05 8.83 7.69
CA PRO A 29 3.82 9.58 7.91
C PRO A 29 3.07 9.93 6.63
N ILE A 30 1.79 10.25 6.79
CA ILE A 30 0.98 10.97 5.80
C ILE A 30 1.74 12.20 5.28
N GLY A 31 1.79 12.34 3.96
CA GLY A 31 2.54 13.38 3.24
C GLY A 31 3.90 12.92 2.71
N GLU A 32 4.46 11.81 3.20
CA GLU A 32 5.70 11.25 2.65
C GLU A 32 5.48 10.66 1.25
N VAL A 33 6.57 10.59 0.47
CA VAL A 33 6.54 10.15 -0.94
C VAL A 33 7.23 8.80 -1.09
N ILE A 34 6.49 7.83 -1.63
CA ILE A 34 7.00 6.54 -2.10
C ILE A 34 7.26 6.67 -3.59
N THR A 35 8.39 6.15 -4.10
CA THR A 35 8.63 6.08 -5.54
C THR A 35 8.56 4.63 -6.01
N TRP A 36 7.59 4.33 -6.86
CA TRP A 36 7.50 3.05 -7.57
C TRP A 36 8.12 3.20 -8.97
N TRP A 37 8.79 2.15 -9.44
CA TRP A 37 9.37 2.11 -10.79
C TRP A 37 8.69 1.02 -11.60
N ASP A 38 8.18 1.38 -12.79
CA ASP A 38 7.56 0.41 -13.70
C ASP A 38 8.61 -0.38 -14.51
N SER A 39 8.15 -1.34 -15.31
CA SER A 39 9.01 -2.18 -16.14
C SER A 39 9.70 -1.43 -17.29
N ALA A 40 9.23 -0.23 -17.65
CA ALA A 40 9.87 0.65 -18.62
C ALA A 40 10.91 1.58 -17.96
N GLY A 41 11.03 1.53 -16.63
CA GLY A 41 11.95 2.37 -15.87
C GLY A 41 11.40 3.78 -15.61
N HIS A 42 10.10 4.02 -15.73
CA HIS A 42 9.52 5.30 -15.31
C HIS A 42 9.29 5.33 -13.81
N ALA A 43 9.63 6.45 -13.19
CA ALA A 43 9.35 6.73 -11.80
C ALA A 43 7.92 7.24 -11.62
N HIS A 44 7.22 6.68 -10.63
CA HIS A 44 5.88 7.03 -10.21
C HIS A 44 5.95 7.50 -8.76
N PRO A 45 6.09 8.82 -8.49
CA PRO A 45 6.08 9.34 -7.14
C PRO A 45 4.64 9.37 -6.60
N LEU A 46 4.48 8.79 -5.41
CA LEU A 46 3.18 8.56 -4.76
C LEU A 46 3.22 9.15 -3.36
N ARG A 47 2.41 10.18 -3.11
CA ARG A 47 2.26 10.80 -1.79
C ARG A 47 1.24 10.04 -0.94
N ILE A 48 1.63 9.67 0.27
CA ILE A 48 0.73 9.03 1.25
C ILE A 48 -0.34 10.03 1.70
N VAL A 49 -1.60 9.62 1.65
CA VAL A 49 -2.75 10.46 2.05
C VAL A 49 -3.56 9.88 3.20
N ALA A 50 -3.49 8.56 3.43
CA ALA A 50 -4.16 7.93 4.54
C ALA A 50 -3.48 6.60 4.93
N GLU A 51 -3.67 6.24 6.19
CA GLU A 51 -3.28 4.96 6.76
C GLU A 51 -4.48 4.35 7.48
N ARG A 52 -4.68 3.04 7.34
CA ARG A 52 -5.74 2.31 8.04
C ARG A 52 -5.28 0.93 8.46
N ARG A 53 -5.71 0.49 9.63
CA ARG A 53 -5.54 -0.90 10.08
C ARG A 53 -6.70 -1.73 9.57
N TRP A 54 -6.39 -2.86 8.94
CA TRP A 54 -7.37 -3.78 8.42
C TRP A 54 -7.13 -5.18 9.00
N ASP A 55 -8.17 -5.73 9.62
CA ASP A 55 -8.20 -7.11 10.11
C ASP A 55 -8.79 -8.01 9.02
N HIS A 56 -8.13 -9.13 8.73
CA HIS A 56 -8.57 -10.07 7.69
C HIS A 56 -9.99 -10.62 7.90
N THR A 57 -10.47 -10.65 9.14
CA THR A 57 -11.82 -11.08 9.50
C THR A 57 -12.88 -10.02 9.19
N SER A 58 -12.49 -8.77 8.93
CA SER A 58 -13.41 -7.65 8.64
C SER A 58 -14.04 -7.72 7.24
N GLY A 59 -13.77 -8.77 6.46
CA GLY A 59 -14.28 -8.92 5.09
C GLY A 59 -13.42 -8.16 4.08
N THR A 60 -14.02 -7.73 2.97
CA THR A 60 -13.27 -7.08 1.89
C THR A 60 -12.71 -5.72 2.32
N LEU A 61 -11.49 -5.40 1.86
CA LEU A 61 -10.94 -4.06 1.95
C LEU A 61 -11.90 -3.08 1.27
N GLY A 62 -12.39 -2.09 2.02
CA GLY A 62 -13.26 -1.05 1.47
C GLY A 62 -12.56 -0.31 0.33
N PRO A 63 -13.32 0.23 -0.65
CA PRO A 63 -12.76 0.91 -1.80
C PRO A 63 -11.86 2.06 -1.35
N ALA A 64 -10.79 2.30 -2.10
CA ALA A 64 -9.95 3.46 -1.86
C ALA A 64 -10.78 4.75 -2.06
N THR A 65 -10.50 5.78 -1.25
CA THR A 65 -11.20 7.07 -1.36
C THR A 65 -10.93 7.71 -2.73
N GLY A 66 -11.86 8.57 -3.20
CA GLY A 66 -11.73 9.21 -4.51
C GLY A 66 -10.39 9.91 -4.71
N GLY A 67 -9.69 9.56 -5.80
CA GLY A 67 -8.37 10.10 -6.15
C GLY A 67 -7.17 9.24 -5.77
N VAL A 68 -7.36 8.18 -4.96
CA VAL A 68 -6.31 7.20 -4.67
C VAL A 68 -6.02 6.37 -5.91
N VAL A 69 -4.72 6.27 -6.27
CA VAL A 69 -4.25 5.52 -7.44
C VAL A 69 -3.40 4.31 -7.05
N ALA A 70 -2.95 4.25 -5.79
CA ALA A 70 -2.17 3.14 -5.27
C ALA A 70 -2.52 2.83 -3.81
N GLN A 71 -2.47 1.54 -3.45
CA GLN A 71 -2.57 1.06 -2.08
C GLN A 71 -1.39 0.15 -1.74
N PHE A 72 -0.87 0.26 -0.52
CA PHE A 72 0.16 -0.64 -0.01
C PHE A 72 -0.37 -1.41 1.19
N GLN A 73 -0.22 -2.73 1.18
CA GLN A 73 -0.57 -3.61 2.29
C GLN A 73 0.69 -4.26 2.86
N THR A 74 0.84 -4.17 4.18
CA THR A 74 1.87 -4.92 4.92
C THR A 74 1.39 -5.40 6.28
N CYS A 75 2.04 -6.42 6.83
CA CYS A 75 1.62 -7.05 8.08
C CYS A 75 2.01 -6.17 9.29
N ILE A 76 1.05 -5.94 10.19
CA ILE A 76 1.30 -5.40 11.53
C ILE A 76 1.61 -6.54 12.49
N THR A 77 0.81 -7.62 12.43
CA THR A 77 1.02 -8.83 13.21
C THR A 77 1.80 -9.86 12.41
N ALA A 78 2.64 -10.65 13.08
CA ALA A 78 3.50 -11.64 12.42
C ALA A 78 2.72 -12.74 11.69
N ASP A 79 1.51 -13.05 12.16
CA ASP A 79 0.59 -14.01 11.56
C ASP A 79 -0.24 -13.44 10.38
N GLY A 80 -0.07 -12.15 10.06
CA GLY A 80 -0.80 -11.47 9.00
C GLY A 80 -2.29 -11.20 9.31
N SER A 81 -2.74 -11.46 10.54
CA SER A 81 -4.13 -11.26 10.94
C SER A 81 -4.57 -9.80 10.87
N VAL A 82 -3.64 -8.86 11.15
CA VAL A 82 -3.84 -7.43 11.04
C VAL A 82 -2.79 -6.82 10.10
N ASN A 83 -3.25 -6.01 9.16
CA ASN A 83 -2.42 -5.34 8.17
C ASN A 83 -2.54 -3.82 8.27
N LEU A 84 -1.46 -3.14 7.92
CA LEU A 84 -1.44 -1.73 7.60
C LEU A 84 -1.78 -1.59 6.12
N ILE A 85 -2.73 -0.72 5.81
CA ILE A 85 -3.07 -0.31 4.46
C ILE A 85 -2.74 1.18 4.34
N VAL A 86 -1.97 1.53 3.31
CA VAL A 86 -1.55 2.89 3.01
C VAL A 86 -2.15 3.29 1.67
N ASP A 87 -2.91 4.38 1.65
CA ASP A 87 -3.49 4.95 0.44
C ASP A 87 -2.58 6.06 -0.09
N ALA A 88 -2.32 6.06 -1.41
CA ALA A 88 -1.47 7.05 -2.04
C ALA A 88 -2.04 7.63 -3.35
N VAL A 89 -1.68 8.89 -3.60
CA VAL A 89 -2.04 9.68 -4.78
C VAL A 89 -0.77 10.11 -5.52
N PRO A 90 -0.83 10.54 -6.79
CA PRO A 90 0.32 11.16 -7.45
C PRO A 90 0.85 12.35 -6.63
N ALA A 91 2.17 12.42 -6.44
CA ALA A 91 2.83 13.48 -5.66
C ALA A 91 2.84 14.83 -6.38
#